data_AF-A0AA38XQG8-F1
#
_entry.id   AF-A0AA38XQG8-F1
#
_cell.length_a   1.000
_cell.length_b   1.000
_cell.length_c   1.000
_cell.angle_alpha   90.00
_cell.angle_beta   90.00
_cell.angle_gamma   90.00
#
_symmetry.space_group_name_H-M   'P 1'
#
loop_
_entity.id
_entity.type
_entity.pdbx_description
1 polymer ?
#
loop_
_entity_poly.entity_id
_entity_poly.type
_entity_poly.pdbx_seq_one_letter_code
_entity_poly.pdbx_strand_id
1 'polypeptide(L)'
;MLLASAPVWAQNCRLVDGDRPLVNIANLNGSITVGPDVPVGTEIFRATYYAGPANQITCSPGRMDRIRQYTSLPHRASDFVHPTYGTVYETNVPGVGVAVWFSGRGFPILTEDEVIEPILLLWPVQSYDVSLIKIGPINAGTVTGASLPQFEYRMSGVNRNVLLWSGRVQGSLNIVSRTCSTSDVPVDLGVHQMSEIPAVGSTTGWVNVPVVLRDCPAFFGRYRGHLTTGTVQTANGRVDNRIRYRVDPVTAVADRTRSVMALQDDGVNMTATGIGIQIGTQTQDSIGFNAMRDSGLALTETNNAQYTIMLRARYYRLAAAAASGQANGAATITLDGRFQPGTCQISVADVDVGTFDAAYFTANPQSPVVGFTLNRSSCANDLRVLHVRMAGSADSSDARYFAIPAAGGVRGLAVWLYTPAQQTLAPNQAGFDWPTNGTPAAGHLLYARLVRTGTVSAGTIRTPVTVQVTYN
;
A
#
# COMPACT_ATOMS: atom_id res chain seq x y z
N MET A 1 44.96 11.40 48.48
CA MET A 1 44.11 11.28 47.27
C MET A 1 42.72 10.91 47.74
N LEU A 2 41.87 11.90 48.05
CA LEU A 2 40.48 11.66 48.43
C LEU A 2 39.71 11.27 47.16
N LEU A 3 39.27 10.02 47.08
CA LEU A 3 38.26 9.58 46.13
C LEU A 3 36.95 10.27 46.51
N ALA A 4 36.65 11.40 45.88
CA ALA A 4 35.32 11.97 45.90
C ALA A 4 34.40 10.99 45.17
N SER A 5 33.62 10.23 45.94
CA SER A 5 32.47 9.49 45.44
C SER A 5 31.56 10.48 44.72
N ALA A 6 31.35 10.29 43.41
CA ALA A 6 30.33 11.03 42.68
C ALA A 6 28.99 10.88 43.42
N PRO A 7 28.19 11.95 43.57
CA PRO A 7 26.86 11.82 44.15
C PRO A 7 26.09 10.79 43.34
N VAL A 8 25.73 9.68 43.98
CA VAL A 8 24.75 8.74 43.43
C VAL A 8 23.42 9.45 43.53
N TRP A 9 23.02 10.11 42.45
CA TRP A 9 21.68 10.70 42.37
C TRP A 9 20.67 9.55 42.48
N ALA A 10 19.94 9.49 43.59
CA ALA A 10 18.83 8.57 43.75
C ALA A 10 17.71 9.06 42.84
N GLN A 11 17.71 8.55 41.61
CA GLN A 11 16.69 8.89 40.64
C GLN A 11 15.33 8.46 41.17
N ASN A 12 14.38 9.40 41.22
CA ASN A 12 13.04 9.19 41.71
C ASN A 12 12.06 9.91 40.79
N CYS A 13 11.27 9.14 40.07
CA CYS A 13 10.16 9.63 39.26
C CYS A 13 8.85 9.30 39.96
N ARG A 14 7.91 10.24 39.93
CA ARG A 14 6.56 10.06 40.45
C ARG A 14 5.55 10.82 39.61
N LEU A 15 4.29 10.40 39.64
CA LEU A 15 3.20 11.23 39.16
C LEU A 15 3.12 12.51 40.02
N VAL A 16 2.79 13.62 39.38
CA VAL A 16 2.52 14.88 40.09
C VAL A 16 1.31 14.71 41.00
N ASP A 17 1.28 15.45 42.12
CA ASP A 17 0.21 15.33 43.10
C ASP A 17 -1.16 15.65 42.46
N GLY A 18 -2.12 14.74 42.61
CA GLY A 18 -3.44 14.82 41.97
C GLY A 18 -3.57 14.05 40.65
N ASP A 19 -2.45 13.63 40.04
CA ASP A 19 -2.47 12.80 38.85
C ASP A 19 -2.57 11.31 39.16
N ARG A 20 -3.13 10.56 38.20
CA ARG A 20 -3.28 9.10 38.26
C ARG A 20 -2.97 8.47 36.91
N PRO A 21 -2.57 7.18 36.87
CA PRO A 21 -2.44 6.47 35.61
C PRO A 21 -3.77 6.46 34.86
N LEU A 22 -3.73 6.66 33.55
CA LEU A 22 -4.93 6.65 32.71
C LEU A 22 -5.22 5.27 32.11
N VAL A 23 -6.48 5.05 31.77
CA VAL A 23 -6.93 3.86 31.03
C VAL A 23 -7.44 4.32 29.67
N ASN A 24 -6.64 4.07 28.65
CA ASN A 24 -6.86 4.54 27.28
C ASN A 24 -7.53 3.44 26.47
N ILE A 25 -8.77 3.67 26.06
CA ILE A 25 -9.59 2.64 25.42
C ILE A 25 -9.94 3.06 23.99
N ALA A 26 -9.49 2.29 23.00
CA ALA A 26 -10.00 2.36 21.63
C ALA A 26 -11.13 1.35 21.42
N ASN A 27 -12.01 1.56 20.44
CA ASN A 27 -13.09 0.62 20.14
C ASN A 27 -12.94 -0.03 18.76
N LEU A 28 -13.14 -1.34 18.71
CA LEU A 28 -13.59 -2.01 17.50
C LEU A 28 -15.07 -1.68 17.28
N ASN A 29 -15.43 -1.34 16.05
CA ASN A 29 -16.82 -1.12 15.68
C ASN A 29 -16.99 -1.42 14.18
N GLY A 30 -18.14 -1.99 13.83
CA GLY A 30 -18.61 -2.10 12.46
C GLY A 30 -18.29 -3.45 11.83
N SER A 31 -18.26 -3.45 10.50
CA SER A 31 -17.96 -4.61 9.68
C SER A 31 -16.94 -4.26 8.62
N ILE A 32 -16.14 -5.24 8.21
CA ILE A 32 -15.26 -5.17 7.04
C ILE A 32 -15.48 -6.41 6.16
N THR A 33 -15.30 -6.26 4.86
CA THR A 33 -15.41 -7.37 3.91
C THR A 33 -14.03 -7.63 3.32
N VAL A 34 -13.43 -8.75 3.70
CA VAL A 34 -12.05 -9.11 3.34
C VAL A 34 -12.09 -10.40 2.54
N GLY A 35 -11.65 -10.33 1.28
CA GLY A 35 -11.60 -11.49 0.40
C GLY A 35 -10.38 -12.39 0.63
N PRO A 36 -10.43 -13.64 0.14
CA PRO A 36 -9.31 -14.57 0.18
C PRO A 36 -8.09 -14.06 -0.61
N ASP A 37 -8.29 -13.24 -1.64
CA ASP A 37 -7.22 -12.71 -2.51
C ASP A 37 -6.48 -11.49 -1.93
N VAL A 38 -6.93 -10.95 -0.78
CA VAL A 38 -6.19 -9.90 -0.06
C VAL A 38 -4.80 -10.45 0.31
N PRO A 39 -3.69 -9.77 -0.02
CA PRO A 39 -2.36 -10.26 0.32
C PRO A 39 -2.16 -10.42 1.83
N VAL A 40 -1.40 -11.44 2.21
CA VAL A 40 -0.90 -11.57 3.59
C VAL A 40 0.00 -10.36 3.92
N GLY A 41 -0.13 -9.84 5.12
CA GLY A 41 0.49 -8.59 5.58
C GLY A 41 -0.37 -7.34 5.38
N THR A 42 -1.50 -7.43 4.67
CA THR A 42 -2.39 -6.28 4.50
C THR A 42 -3.05 -5.91 5.82
N GLU A 43 -2.98 -4.64 6.21
CA GLU A 43 -3.79 -4.09 7.29
C GLU A 43 -5.25 -3.97 6.83
N ILE A 44 -6.16 -4.59 7.58
CA ILE A 44 -7.59 -4.67 7.25
C ILE A 44 -8.46 -3.85 8.21
N PHE A 45 -7.91 -3.45 9.35
CA PHE A 45 -8.56 -2.53 10.27
C PHE A 45 -7.53 -1.81 11.14
N ARG A 46 -7.80 -0.56 11.52
CA ARG A 46 -7.01 0.18 12.50
C ARG A 46 -7.88 0.83 13.57
N ALA A 47 -7.57 0.56 14.83
CA ALA A 47 -8.07 1.33 15.96
C ALA A 47 -6.95 2.23 16.49
N THR A 48 -7.09 3.54 16.32
CA THR A 48 -6.15 4.54 16.83
C THR A 48 -6.74 5.18 18.09
N TYR A 49 -5.95 5.29 19.13
CA TYR A 49 -6.25 6.13 20.28
C TYR A 49 -5.34 7.36 20.26
N TYR A 50 -5.92 8.55 20.32
CA TYR A 50 -5.20 9.81 20.37
C TYR A 50 -5.83 10.73 21.39
N ALA A 51 -5.29 10.76 22.61
CA ALA A 51 -5.67 11.73 23.62
C ALA A 51 -4.61 12.84 23.77
N GLY A 52 -5.06 14.04 24.14
CA GLY A 52 -4.19 15.14 24.59
C GLY A 52 -3.56 14.88 25.97
N PRO A 53 -2.80 15.82 26.56
CA PRO A 53 -2.14 15.58 27.83
C PRO A 53 -3.15 15.38 28.96
N ALA A 54 -3.01 14.26 29.66
CA ALA A 54 -3.52 14.08 31.01
C ALA A 54 -2.59 13.10 31.73
N ASN A 55 -2.28 13.46 32.97
CA ASN A 55 -1.15 13.06 33.81
C ASN A 55 0.25 13.56 33.43
N GLN A 56 0.98 13.96 34.47
CA GLN A 56 2.31 14.53 34.45
C GLN A 56 3.18 13.72 35.40
N ILE A 57 4.45 13.57 35.04
CA ILE A 57 5.45 13.00 35.93
C ILE A 57 6.52 14.03 36.26
N THR A 58 7.00 13.97 37.50
CA THR A 58 8.16 14.71 37.97
C THR A 58 9.29 13.73 38.29
N CYS A 59 10.50 14.03 37.83
CA CYS A 59 11.69 13.21 38.02
C CYS A 59 12.84 14.05 38.57
N SER A 60 13.58 13.51 39.55
CA SER A 60 14.92 13.99 39.89
C SER A 60 15.95 13.53 38.83
N PRO A 61 17.16 14.13 38.79
CA PRO A 61 18.18 13.76 37.83
C PRO A 61 18.54 12.27 37.85
N GLY A 62 18.78 11.73 36.66
CA GLY A 62 19.14 10.32 36.42
C GLY A 62 18.37 9.66 35.27
N ARG A 63 18.63 8.37 35.05
CA ARG A 63 18.20 7.55 33.90
C ARG A 63 16.70 7.20 33.86
N MET A 64 15.90 7.89 33.06
CA MET A 64 14.43 7.76 33.03
C MET A 64 13.94 6.89 31.87
N ASP A 65 14.42 5.66 31.79
CA ASP A 65 14.04 4.74 30.72
C ASP A 65 12.55 4.36 30.81
N ARG A 66 11.84 4.42 29.69
CA ARG A 66 10.40 4.16 29.57
C ARG A 66 10.14 3.01 28.62
N ILE A 67 9.16 2.17 28.94
CA ILE A 67 8.82 1.01 28.13
C ILE A 67 7.32 0.97 27.82
N ARG A 68 6.99 0.81 26.54
CA ARG A 68 5.67 0.36 26.08
C ARG A 68 5.71 -1.14 25.89
N GLN A 69 4.84 -1.89 26.56
CA GLN A 69 4.89 -3.35 26.54
C GLN A 69 3.51 -3.97 26.71
N TYR A 70 3.41 -5.25 26.32
CA TYR A 70 2.23 -6.06 26.57
C TYR A 70 2.14 -6.45 28.05
N THR A 71 0.93 -6.36 28.60
CA THR A 71 0.58 -6.88 29.93
C THR A 71 -0.23 -8.16 29.83
N SER A 72 -0.92 -8.37 28.71
CA SER A 72 -1.66 -9.59 28.40
C SER A 72 -1.61 -9.87 26.90
N LEU A 73 -1.38 -11.13 26.55
CA LEU A 73 -1.40 -11.66 25.19
C LEU A 73 -2.38 -12.85 25.17
N PRO A 74 -3.66 -12.62 24.82
CA PRO A 74 -4.67 -13.69 24.83
C PRO A 74 -4.39 -14.84 23.86
N HIS A 75 -3.61 -14.57 22.80
CA HIS A 75 -3.25 -15.52 21.77
C HIS A 75 -1.75 -15.52 21.50
N ARG A 76 -1.25 -16.62 20.94
CA ARG A 76 0.17 -16.80 20.62
C ARG A 76 0.61 -15.90 19.47
N ALA A 77 1.93 -15.74 19.32
CA ALA A 77 2.52 -15.16 18.13
C ALA A 77 2.12 -15.97 16.88
N SER A 78 1.82 -15.28 15.79
CA SER A 78 1.61 -15.90 14.48
C SER A 78 2.94 -16.19 13.78
N ASP A 79 2.91 -17.05 12.76
CA ASP A 79 4.08 -17.32 11.92
C ASP A 79 4.44 -16.16 10.98
N PHE A 80 3.55 -15.16 10.85
CA PHE A 80 3.77 -13.98 10.03
C PHE A 80 4.48 -12.87 10.83
N VAL A 81 5.59 -12.35 10.28
CA VAL A 81 6.33 -11.21 10.83
C VAL A 81 6.11 -10.00 9.94
N HIS A 82 5.54 -8.93 10.49
CA HIS A 82 5.29 -7.71 9.75
C HIS A 82 6.59 -6.89 9.61
N PRO A 83 6.96 -6.39 8.41
CA PRO A 83 8.22 -5.68 8.20
C PRO A 83 8.35 -4.40 9.06
N THR A 84 7.23 -3.77 9.40
CA THR A 84 7.20 -2.54 10.21
C THR A 84 6.98 -2.80 11.70
N TYR A 85 6.15 -3.80 12.03
CA TYR A 85 5.66 -3.98 13.41
C TYR A 85 6.32 -5.16 14.12
N GLY A 86 7.11 -5.96 13.41
CA GLY A 86 7.69 -7.19 13.96
C GLY A 86 6.62 -8.24 14.19
N THR A 87 6.61 -8.83 15.39
CA THR A 87 5.73 -9.94 15.75
C THR A 87 4.26 -9.52 15.68
N VAL A 88 3.46 -10.28 14.93
CA VAL A 88 2.00 -10.18 14.90
C VAL A 88 1.42 -11.34 15.69
N TYR A 89 0.45 -11.07 16.57
CA TYR A 89 -0.20 -12.09 17.38
C TYR A 89 -1.49 -12.56 16.73
N GLU A 90 -1.88 -13.81 16.91
CA GLU A 90 -3.17 -14.30 16.41
C GLU A 90 -4.34 -13.61 17.13
N THR A 91 -5.54 -13.75 16.54
CA THR A 91 -6.79 -13.37 17.19
C THR A 91 -7.71 -14.59 17.29
N ASN A 92 -8.90 -14.40 17.84
CA ASN A 92 -9.94 -15.43 17.85
C ASN A 92 -10.54 -15.71 16.46
N VAL A 93 -10.17 -14.96 15.42
CA VAL A 93 -10.57 -15.21 14.03
C VAL A 93 -9.38 -15.74 13.23
N PRO A 94 -9.44 -16.97 12.70
CA PRO A 94 -8.36 -17.53 11.88
C PRO A 94 -8.02 -16.64 10.67
N GLY A 95 -6.72 -16.48 10.42
CA GLY A 95 -6.19 -15.64 9.34
C GLY A 95 -6.12 -14.15 9.67
N VAL A 96 -6.54 -13.75 10.87
CA VAL A 96 -6.49 -12.36 11.35
C VAL A 96 -5.54 -12.28 12.53
N GLY A 97 -4.50 -11.46 12.37
CA GLY A 97 -3.54 -11.14 13.40
C GLY A 97 -3.69 -9.71 13.89
N VAL A 98 -3.03 -9.39 15.00
CA VAL A 98 -3.03 -8.08 15.63
C VAL A 98 -1.61 -7.63 15.96
N ALA A 99 -1.33 -6.37 15.65
CA ALA A 99 -0.13 -5.67 16.07
C ALA A 99 -0.51 -4.41 16.85
N VAL A 100 0.18 -4.15 17.95
CA VAL A 100 0.07 -2.89 18.70
C VAL A 100 1.34 -2.11 18.45
N TRP A 101 1.20 -0.85 18.08
CA TRP A 101 2.33 -0.03 17.67
C TRP A 101 2.12 1.43 18.03
N PHE A 102 3.21 2.18 17.98
CA PHE A 102 3.21 3.62 18.14
C PHE A 102 4.32 4.20 17.28
N SER A 103 4.02 5.25 16.51
CA SER A 103 4.99 5.96 15.67
C SER A 103 5.81 5.02 14.77
N GLY A 104 5.10 4.09 14.09
CA GLY A 104 5.70 3.13 13.17
C GLY A 104 6.53 2.01 13.81
N ARG A 105 6.54 1.87 15.13
CA ARG A 105 7.26 0.79 15.84
C ARG A 105 6.28 -0.12 16.57
N GLY A 106 6.38 -1.43 16.34
CA GLY A 106 5.62 -2.43 17.08
C GLY A 106 6.07 -2.56 18.54
N PHE A 107 5.15 -2.95 19.42
CA PHE A 107 5.47 -3.21 20.83
C PHE A 107 6.22 -4.55 20.97
N PRO A 108 7.12 -4.69 21.97
CA PRO A 108 7.48 -3.67 22.96
C PRO A 108 8.46 -2.60 22.42
N ILE A 109 8.42 -1.41 23.02
CA ILE A 109 9.30 -0.27 22.69
C ILE A 109 9.97 0.23 23.98
N LEU A 110 11.30 0.08 24.05
CA LEU A 110 12.11 0.76 25.06
C LEU A 110 12.58 2.12 24.52
N THR A 111 12.41 3.16 25.33
CA THR A 111 12.93 4.51 25.11
C THR A 111 13.87 4.83 26.25
N GLU A 112 15.16 4.86 25.96
CA GLU A 112 16.21 5.25 26.90
C GLU A 112 16.29 6.77 26.96
N ASP A 113 16.41 7.31 28.18
CA ASP A 113 16.35 8.74 28.40
C ASP A 113 17.01 9.13 29.74
N GLU A 114 17.39 10.39 29.92
CA GLU A 114 18.09 10.87 31.11
C GLU A 114 17.66 12.30 31.48
N VAL A 115 17.39 12.51 32.77
CA VAL A 115 17.13 13.85 33.31
C VAL A 115 18.43 14.43 33.83
N ILE A 116 18.83 15.58 33.28
CA ILE A 116 20.02 16.32 33.73
C ILE A 116 19.63 17.50 34.63
N GLU A 117 18.45 18.08 34.39
CA GLU A 117 17.91 19.23 35.14
C GLU A 117 17.41 18.82 36.53
N PRO A 118 17.55 19.68 37.57
CA PRO A 118 17.26 19.32 38.95
C PRO A 118 15.82 18.82 39.19
N ILE A 119 14.85 19.25 38.37
CA ILE A 119 13.51 18.66 38.27
C ILE A 119 13.06 18.73 36.81
N LEU A 120 12.66 17.60 36.22
CA LEU A 120 11.95 17.56 34.94
C LEU A 120 10.44 17.35 35.16
N LEU A 121 9.63 18.11 34.43
CA LEU A 121 8.20 17.84 34.24
C LEU A 121 7.98 17.24 32.85
N LEU A 122 7.35 16.07 32.77
CA LEU A 122 7.14 15.33 31.53
C LEU A 122 5.67 14.97 31.34
N TRP A 123 5.21 15.06 30.08
CA TRP A 123 3.88 14.65 29.63
C TRP A 123 3.98 13.38 28.78
N PRO A 124 3.62 12.21 29.33
CA PRO A 124 3.63 10.97 28.56
C PRO A 124 2.69 11.05 27.35
N VAL A 125 3.19 10.68 26.17
CA VAL A 125 2.33 10.55 24.98
C VAL A 125 1.36 9.38 25.18
N GLN A 126 0.07 9.69 25.12
CA GLN A 126 -1.04 8.78 25.43
C GLN A 126 -1.50 7.93 24.23
N SER A 127 -0.96 8.20 23.04
CA SER A 127 -1.44 7.61 21.79
C SER A 127 -0.87 6.22 21.50
N TYR A 128 -1.66 5.42 20.80
CA TYR A 128 -1.27 4.11 20.26
C TYR A 128 -2.17 3.73 19.08
N ASP A 129 -1.73 2.74 18.33
CA ASP A 129 -2.48 2.13 17.25
C ASP A 129 -2.56 0.61 17.45
N VAL A 130 -3.72 0.05 17.11
CA VAL A 130 -3.94 -1.40 17.04
C VAL A 130 -4.43 -1.75 15.64
N SER A 131 -3.61 -2.50 14.93
CA SER A 131 -3.86 -2.90 13.55
C SER A 131 -4.23 -4.36 13.48
N LEU A 132 -5.37 -4.67 12.84
CA LEU A 132 -5.70 -6.02 12.42
C LEU A 132 -5.09 -6.26 11.04
N ILE A 133 -4.38 -7.37 10.90
CA ILE A 133 -3.56 -7.70 9.74
C ILE A 133 -3.97 -9.07 9.23
N LYS A 134 -4.11 -9.22 7.91
CA LYS A 134 -4.30 -10.55 7.32
C LYS A 134 -3.00 -11.34 7.42
N ILE A 135 -2.99 -12.44 8.17
CA ILE A 135 -1.82 -13.28 8.40
C ILE A 135 -1.89 -14.64 7.68
N GLY A 136 -3.03 -14.95 7.05
CA GLY A 136 -3.25 -16.21 6.34
C GLY A 136 -4.63 -16.28 5.68
N PRO A 137 -5.11 -17.49 5.32
CA PRO A 137 -6.48 -17.69 4.86
C PRO A 137 -7.49 -17.14 5.86
N ILE A 138 -8.36 -16.24 5.43
CA ILE A 138 -9.26 -15.49 6.31
C ILE A 138 -10.67 -16.08 6.34
N ASN A 139 -11.13 -16.39 7.53
CA ASN A 139 -12.49 -16.88 7.77
C ASN A 139 -13.40 -15.73 8.21
N ALA A 140 -14.69 -15.88 7.92
CA ALA A 140 -15.70 -15.00 8.49
C ALA A 140 -15.77 -15.20 10.01
N GLY A 141 -16.01 -14.13 10.76
CA GLY A 141 -16.08 -14.20 12.22
C GLY A 141 -16.00 -12.84 12.87
N THR A 142 -16.17 -12.81 14.19
CA THR A 142 -16.16 -11.56 14.97
C THR A 142 -14.90 -11.48 15.81
N VAL A 143 -14.06 -10.48 15.54
CA VAL A 143 -12.95 -10.12 16.44
C VAL A 143 -13.53 -9.32 17.60
N THR A 144 -13.16 -9.67 18.84
CA THR A 144 -13.63 -8.97 20.04
C THR A 144 -12.46 -8.26 20.70
N GLY A 145 -12.67 -7.10 21.32
CA GLY A 145 -11.59 -6.40 22.03
C GLY A 145 -10.97 -7.24 23.17
N ALA A 146 -11.75 -8.15 23.75
CA ALA A 146 -11.29 -9.08 24.79
C ALA A 146 -10.29 -10.13 24.28
N SER A 147 -10.31 -10.44 22.98
CA SER A 147 -9.32 -11.32 22.35
C SER A 147 -8.06 -10.57 21.89
N LEU A 148 -8.00 -9.25 22.06
CA LEU A 148 -6.83 -8.45 21.68
C LEU A 148 -5.89 -8.20 22.88
N PRO A 149 -4.59 -7.96 22.62
CA PRO A 149 -3.62 -7.66 23.66
C PRO A 149 -4.01 -6.48 24.55
N GLN A 150 -3.64 -6.58 25.82
CA GLN A 150 -3.56 -5.42 26.72
C GLN A 150 -2.11 -4.99 26.86
N PHE A 151 -1.91 -3.70 27.05
CA PHE A 151 -0.59 -3.10 27.07
C PHE A 151 -0.57 -1.85 27.92
N GLU A 152 0.61 -1.29 28.09
CA GLU A 152 0.81 -0.15 28.95
C GLU A 152 2.03 0.66 28.51
N TYR A 153 2.17 1.82 29.12
CA TYR A 153 3.39 2.61 29.13
C TYR A 153 3.80 2.86 30.57
N ARG A 154 5.03 2.45 30.93
CA ARG A 154 5.56 2.64 32.28
C ARG A 154 7.03 3.05 32.26
N MET A 155 7.48 3.57 33.39
CA MET A 155 8.91 3.68 33.67
C MET A 155 9.52 2.28 33.86
N SER A 156 10.82 2.14 33.64
CA SER A 156 11.58 0.91 33.87
C SER A 156 12.72 1.12 34.87
N GLY A 157 13.52 0.08 35.12
CA GLY A 157 14.65 0.15 36.07
C GLY A 157 14.20 0.46 37.51
N VAL A 158 14.86 1.44 38.13
CA VAL A 158 14.59 1.86 39.53
C VAL A 158 13.19 2.46 39.71
N ASN A 159 12.60 3.01 38.64
CA ASN A 159 11.29 3.66 38.66
C ASN A 159 10.13 2.75 38.18
N ARG A 160 10.35 1.43 38.08
CA ARG A 160 9.39 0.49 37.47
C ARG A 160 7.95 0.50 38.02
N ASN A 161 7.73 1.05 39.21
CA ASN A 161 6.42 1.16 39.83
C ASN A 161 5.58 2.33 39.29
N VAL A 162 6.17 3.22 38.49
CA VAL A 162 5.46 4.37 37.91
C VAL A 162 4.79 3.94 36.60
N LEU A 163 3.50 3.66 36.69
CA LEU A 163 2.64 3.45 35.53
C LEU A 163 2.20 4.80 34.95
N LEU A 164 2.49 5.04 33.68
CA LEU A 164 2.08 6.27 32.99
C LEU A 164 0.65 6.11 32.48
N TRP A 165 0.37 5.02 31.77
CA TRP A 165 -0.98 4.68 31.33
C TRP A 165 -1.08 3.21 30.95
N SER A 166 -2.31 2.71 30.90
CA SER A 166 -2.66 1.40 30.36
C SER A 166 -3.57 1.55 29.15
N GLY A 167 -3.47 0.61 28.21
CA GLY A 167 -4.20 0.61 26.96
C GLY A 167 -4.88 -0.73 26.70
N ARG A 168 -6.09 -0.67 26.14
CA ARG A 168 -6.81 -1.84 25.65
C ARG A 168 -7.79 -1.45 24.55
N VAL A 169 -8.21 -2.44 23.79
CA VAL A 169 -9.30 -2.29 22.83
C VAL A 169 -10.56 -2.97 23.37
N GLN A 170 -11.73 -2.39 23.14
CA GLN A 170 -13.02 -3.00 23.47
C GLN A 170 -13.96 -3.03 22.25
N GLY A 171 -15.15 -3.60 22.43
CA GLY A 171 -16.13 -3.73 21.34
C GLY A 171 -15.88 -4.93 20.44
N SER A 172 -16.45 -4.90 19.24
CA SER A 172 -16.36 -5.99 18.28
C SER A 172 -16.29 -5.49 16.84
N LEU A 173 -15.63 -6.27 15.98
CA LEU A 173 -15.56 -6.06 14.54
C LEU A 173 -15.98 -7.34 13.83
N ASN A 174 -16.99 -7.24 12.98
CA ASN A 174 -17.42 -8.37 12.16
C ASN A 174 -16.62 -8.44 10.86
N ILE A 175 -16.08 -9.61 10.56
CA ILE A 175 -15.30 -9.90 9.35
C ILE A 175 -16.16 -10.75 8.43
N VAL A 176 -16.46 -10.19 7.26
CA VAL A 176 -17.18 -10.87 6.20
C VAL A 176 -16.17 -11.39 5.19
N SER A 177 -16.15 -12.71 4.99
CA SER A 177 -15.30 -13.39 4.01
C SER A 177 -16.16 -14.36 3.21
N ARG A 178 -16.63 -13.92 2.03
CA ARG A 178 -17.46 -14.69 1.09
C ARG A 178 -17.29 -14.15 -0.32
N THR A 179 -17.56 -14.96 -1.33
CA THR A 179 -17.51 -14.58 -2.75
C THR A 179 -18.92 -14.57 -3.36
N CYS A 180 -19.06 -13.90 -4.50
CA CYS A 180 -20.25 -14.02 -5.34
C CYS A 180 -20.24 -15.34 -6.12
N SER A 181 -21.42 -15.84 -6.50
CA SER A 181 -21.58 -16.93 -7.47
C SER A 181 -21.85 -16.37 -8.87
N THR A 182 -21.42 -17.09 -9.92
CA THR A 182 -21.73 -16.74 -11.31
C THR A 182 -21.90 -18.02 -12.13
N SER A 183 -22.62 -17.93 -13.25
CA SER A 183 -22.92 -19.04 -14.16
C SER A 183 -22.39 -18.74 -15.56
N ASP A 184 -22.24 -19.77 -16.37
CA ASP A 184 -21.90 -19.61 -17.79
C ASP A 184 -22.94 -18.74 -18.52
N VAL A 185 -22.46 -17.92 -19.45
CA VAL A 185 -23.29 -16.98 -20.21
C VAL A 185 -23.29 -17.42 -21.68
N PRO A 186 -24.31 -18.19 -22.14
CA PRO A 186 -24.48 -18.45 -23.55
C PRO A 186 -24.89 -17.16 -24.25
N VAL A 187 -24.24 -16.86 -25.38
CA VAL A 187 -24.51 -15.65 -26.18
C VAL A 187 -24.81 -16.10 -27.60
N ASP A 188 -26.04 -15.86 -28.04
CA ASP A 188 -26.40 -16.03 -29.44
C ASP A 188 -26.08 -14.74 -30.21
N LEU A 189 -25.07 -14.81 -31.09
CA LEU A 189 -24.71 -13.71 -31.99
C LEU A 189 -25.55 -13.72 -33.27
N GLY A 190 -26.43 -14.70 -33.45
CA GLY A 190 -27.31 -14.81 -34.61
C GLY A 190 -26.62 -15.26 -35.89
N VAL A 191 -27.41 -15.29 -36.96
CA VAL A 191 -26.99 -15.65 -38.32
C VAL A 191 -26.92 -14.39 -39.16
N HIS A 192 -25.78 -14.17 -39.82
CA HIS A 192 -25.51 -12.96 -40.59
C HIS A 192 -25.07 -13.28 -42.01
N GLN A 193 -25.48 -12.43 -42.96
CA GLN A 193 -25.00 -12.52 -44.33
C GLN A 193 -23.67 -11.78 -44.46
N MET A 194 -22.75 -12.30 -45.28
CA MET A 194 -21.45 -11.66 -45.52
C MET A 194 -21.57 -10.24 -46.11
N SER A 195 -22.69 -9.94 -46.76
CA SER A 195 -23.05 -8.62 -47.29
C SER A 195 -23.25 -7.55 -46.19
N GLU A 196 -23.59 -7.95 -44.95
CA GLU A 196 -23.73 -7.04 -43.81
C GLU A 196 -22.38 -6.48 -43.34
N ILE A 197 -21.31 -7.25 -43.54
CA ILE A 197 -19.94 -6.89 -43.18
C ILE A 197 -19.06 -6.85 -44.44
N PRO A 198 -19.25 -5.89 -45.36
CA PRO A 198 -18.75 -5.95 -46.73
C PRO A 198 -17.23 -5.73 -46.88
N ALA A 199 -16.55 -5.19 -45.86
CA ALA A 199 -15.13 -4.85 -45.93
C ALA A 199 -14.38 -5.20 -44.64
N VAL A 200 -13.05 -5.32 -44.72
CA VAL A 200 -12.20 -5.47 -43.52
C VAL A 200 -12.48 -4.30 -42.57
N GLY A 201 -12.73 -4.63 -41.31
CA GLY A 201 -13.08 -3.66 -40.26
C GLY A 201 -14.56 -3.39 -40.08
N SER A 202 -15.43 -3.89 -40.97
CA SER A 202 -16.89 -3.85 -40.76
C SER A 202 -17.36 -4.91 -39.75
N THR A 203 -18.50 -4.66 -39.13
CA THR A 203 -18.99 -5.41 -37.97
C THR A 203 -20.50 -5.56 -37.98
N THR A 204 -21.02 -6.60 -37.34
CA THR A 204 -22.46 -6.73 -37.06
C THR A 204 -22.89 -5.82 -35.91
N GLY A 205 -24.18 -5.80 -35.59
CA GLY A 205 -24.71 -5.13 -34.40
C GLY A 205 -24.17 -5.72 -33.09
N TRP A 206 -24.05 -4.89 -32.05
CA TRP A 206 -23.65 -5.36 -30.72
C TRP A 206 -24.77 -6.13 -30.02
N VAL A 207 -24.43 -7.32 -29.52
CA VAL A 207 -25.27 -8.13 -28.62
C VAL A 207 -24.79 -7.96 -27.19
N ASN A 208 -25.74 -7.85 -26.24
CA ASN A 208 -25.42 -7.72 -24.82
C ASN A 208 -25.00 -9.08 -24.23
N VAL A 209 -23.96 -9.05 -23.40
CA VAL A 209 -23.42 -10.21 -22.68
C VAL A 209 -23.45 -9.88 -21.18
N PRO A 210 -24.58 -10.15 -20.49
CA PRO A 210 -24.74 -9.82 -19.08
C PRO A 210 -24.08 -10.87 -18.20
N VAL A 211 -22.94 -10.54 -17.59
CA VAL A 211 -22.28 -11.41 -16.60
C VAL A 211 -22.88 -11.11 -15.23
N VAL A 212 -23.76 -11.99 -14.77
CA VAL A 212 -24.49 -11.81 -13.51
C VAL A 212 -23.73 -12.44 -12.34
N LEU A 213 -23.49 -11.64 -11.32
CA LEU A 213 -22.95 -12.02 -10.03
C LEU A 213 -24.09 -12.13 -9.02
N ARG A 214 -24.30 -13.30 -8.44
CA ARG A 214 -25.37 -13.60 -7.48
C ARG A 214 -24.79 -13.87 -6.09
N ASP A 215 -25.68 -13.86 -5.11
CA ASP A 215 -25.38 -14.20 -3.71
C ASP A 215 -24.19 -13.43 -3.15
N CYS A 216 -23.95 -12.20 -3.59
CA CYS A 216 -22.79 -11.44 -3.14
C CYS A 216 -22.93 -11.05 -1.67
N PRO A 217 -21.85 -11.10 -0.87
CA PRO A 217 -21.88 -10.55 0.47
C PRO A 217 -22.09 -9.03 0.45
N ALA A 218 -22.45 -8.50 1.62
CA ALA A 218 -22.34 -7.06 1.86
C ALA A 218 -20.87 -6.63 1.74
N PHE A 219 -20.62 -5.50 1.08
CA PHE A 219 -19.29 -4.93 0.85
C PHE A 219 -19.05 -3.72 1.75
N PHE A 220 -18.60 -3.95 2.98
CA PHE A 220 -18.38 -2.92 3.98
C PHE A 220 -17.07 -2.14 3.80
N GLY A 221 -16.29 -2.41 2.77
CA GLY A 221 -14.92 -1.94 2.61
C GLY A 221 -13.91 -2.96 3.14
N ARG A 222 -12.75 -3.02 2.48
CA ARG A 222 -11.65 -3.94 2.83
C ARG A 222 -10.80 -3.44 4.01
N TYR A 223 -10.87 -2.14 4.27
CA TYR A 223 -10.19 -1.48 5.36
C TYR A 223 -11.12 -0.46 5.98
N ARG A 224 -11.11 -0.40 7.31
CA ARG A 224 -11.68 0.70 8.08
C ARG A 224 -10.70 1.11 9.17
N GLY A 225 -10.57 2.41 9.38
CA GLY A 225 -9.84 3.00 10.49
C GLY A 225 -10.80 3.74 11.39
N HIS A 226 -10.66 3.61 12.70
CA HIS A 226 -11.36 4.42 13.69
C HIS A 226 -10.35 5.17 14.55
N LEU A 227 -10.64 6.43 14.83
CA LEU A 227 -9.91 7.26 15.76
C LEU A 227 -10.75 7.45 17.01
N THR A 228 -10.15 7.22 18.17
CA THR A 228 -10.74 7.52 19.47
C THR A 228 -9.98 8.65 20.14
N THR A 229 -10.68 9.74 20.43
CA THR A 229 -10.18 10.92 21.15
C THR A 229 -10.96 11.04 22.46
N GLY A 230 -10.31 10.71 23.58
CA GLY A 230 -10.99 10.60 24.87
C GLY A 230 -12.07 9.51 24.82
N THR A 231 -13.34 9.91 24.91
CA THR A 231 -14.51 9.00 24.81
C THR A 231 -15.19 9.03 23.45
N VAL A 232 -14.79 9.94 22.56
CA VAL A 232 -15.42 10.13 21.24
C VAL A 232 -14.71 9.26 20.21
N GLN A 233 -15.47 8.50 19.43
CA GLN A 233 -14.95 7.73 18.30
C GLN A 233 -15.45 8.31 16.98
N THR A 234 -14.55 8.46 16.02
CA THR A 234 -14.83 8.90 14.66
C THR A 234 -14.22 7.94 13.64
N ALA A 235 -14.83 7.82 12.47
CA ALA A 235 -14.23 7.09 11.36
C ALA A 235 -13.02 7.86 10.82
N ASN A 236 -11.90 7.17 10.66
CA ASN A 236 -10.61 7.72 10.24
C ASN A 236 -9.98 6.84 9.14
N GLY A 237 -10.72 6.68 8.04
CA GLY A 237 -10.27 5.95 6.86
C GLY A 237 -11.19 4.79 6.49
N ARG A 238 -11.40 4.64 5.19
CA ARG A 238 -12.14 3.54 4.59
C ARG A 238 -11.56 3.28 3.22
N VAL A 239 -11.39 2.01 2.89
CA VAL A 239 -11.11 1.61 1.51
C VAL A 239 -12.22 0.68 1.04
N ASP A 240 -12.90 1.08 -0.02
CA ASP A 240 -14.01 0.31 -0.58
C ASP A 240 -13.55 -1.00 -1.21
N ASN A 241 -14.47 -1.96 -1.24
CA ASN A 241 -14.28 -3.16 -2.03
C ASN A 241 -14.43 -2.80 -3.52
N ARG A 242 -13.70 -3.52 -4.39
CA ARG A 242 -13.86 -3.44 -5.84
C ARG A 242 -13.85 -4.84 -6.42
N ILE A 243 -14.64 -5.05 -7.46
CA ILE A 243 -14.62 -6.26 -8.28
C ILE A 243 -13.88 -5.93 -9.57
N ARG A 244 -12.92 -6.77 -9.95
CA ARG A 244 -12.24 -6.70 -11.24
C ARG A 244 -12.56 -7.95 -12.05
N TYR A 245 -12.40 -7.85 -13.36
CA TYR A 245 -12.59 -8.98 -14.25
C TYR A 245 -11.53 -8.97 -15.35
N ARG A 246 -11.26 -10.13 -15.92
CA ARG A 246 -10.40 -10.35 -17.08
C ARG A 246 -11.11 -11.29 -18.03
N VAL A 247 -11.02 -11.00 -19.32
CA VAL A 247 -11.55 -11.86 -20.39
C VAL A 247 -10.38 -12.50 -21.11
N ASP A 248 -10.34 -13.83 -21.07
CA ASP A 248 -9.29 -14.67 -21.65
C ASP A 248 -9.93 -15.51 -22.78
N PRO A 249 -9.71 -15.18 -24.07
CA PRO A 249 -10.22 -16.00 -25.18
C PRO A 249 -9.63 -17.42 -25.15
N VAL A 250 -10.44 -18.43 -25.49
CA VAL A 250 -9.91 -19.82 -25.63
C VAL A 250 -9.16 -20.02 -26.95
N THR A 251 -9.40 -19.14 -27.92
CA THR A 251 -8.75 -19.12 -29.23
C THR A 251 -7.68 -18.03 -29.30
N ALA A 252 -6.91 -18.01 -30.38
CA ALA A 252 -5.92 -16.97 -30.62
C ALA A 252 -6.56 -15.57 -30.69
N VAL A 253 -5.88 -14.58 -30.14
CA VAL A 253 -6.24 -13.16 -30.28
C VAL A 253 -5.85 -12.68 -31.67
N ALA A 254 -6.83 -12.44 -32.53
CA ALA A 254 -6.65 -12.01 -33.92
C ALA A 254 -6.34 -10.50 -34.04
N ASP A 255 -6.95 -9.66 -33.20
CA ASP A 255 -6.64 -8.24 -33.08
C ASP A 255 -6.68 -7.82 -31.61
N ARG A 256 -5.51 -7.54 -31.02
CA ARG A 256 -5.39 -7.18 -29.60
C ARG A 256 -5.88 -5.76 -29.30
N THR A 257 -5.71 -4.82 -30.23
CA THR A 257 -6.14 -3.43 -30.04
C THR A 257 -7.65 -3.34 -29.98
N ARG A 258 -8.34 -4.13 -30.80
CA ARG A 258 -9.80 -4.14 -30.89
C ARG A 258 -10.49 -5.22 -30.06
N SER A 259 -9.72 -6.07 -29.35
CA SER A 259 -10.22 -7.24 -28.62
C SER A 259 -11.06 -8.17 -29.51
N VAL A 260 -10.45 -8.60 -30.62
CA VAL A 260 -11.02 -9.58 -31.54
C VAL A 260 -10.32 -10.93 -31.36
N MET A 261 -11.09 -11.97 -31.08
CA MET A 261 -10.64 -13.36 -30.99
C MET A 261 -10.99 -14.12 -32.26
N ALA A 262 -10.18 -15.13 -32.58
CA ALA A 262 -10.46 -16.05 -33.69
C ALA A 262 -11.68 -16.92 -33.39
N LEU A 263 -12.32 -17.43 -34.44
CA LEU A 263 -13.39 -18.42 -34.32
C LEU A 263 -12.82 -19.76 -33.87
N GLN A 264 -13.63 -20.51 -33.14
CA GLN A 264 -13.30 -21.85 -32.68
C GLN A 264 -13.79 -22.88 -33.69
N ASP A 265 -12.89 -23.78 -34.08
CA ASP A 265 -13.21 -24.95 -34.89
C ASP A 265 -13.81 -26.05 -34.00
N ASP A 266 -14.99 -26.54 -34.36
CA ASP A 266 -15.65 -27.67 -33.68
C ASP A 266 -15.24 -29.02 -34.28
N GLY A 267 -14.47 -29.03 -35.37
CA GLY A 267 -13.99 -30.22 -36.06
C GLY A 267 -15.07 -30.98 -36.84
N VAL A 268 -16.30 -30.46 -36.91
CA VAL A 268 -17.45 -31.10 -37.55
C VAL A 268 -18.02 -30.22 -38.66
N ASN A 269 -18.25 -28.94 -38.36
CA ASN A 269 -18.80 -27.97 -39.29
C ASN A 269 -17.69 -27.12 -39.90
N MET A 270 -17.89 -26.67 -41.14
CA MET A 270 -16.96 -25.74 -41.77
C MET A 270 -17.00 -24.40 -41.01
N THR A 271 -15.91 -24.07 -40.33
CA THR A 271 -15.75 -22.79 -39.63
C THR A 271 -15.55 -21.64 -40.62
N ALA A 272 -16.20 -20.51 -40.37
CA ALA A 272 -16.02 -19.31 -41.19
C ALA A 272 -14.57 -18.81 -41.14
N THR A 273 -14.06 -18.28 -42.25
CA THR A 273 -12.70 -17.74 -42.33
C THR A 273 -12.72 -16.24 -42.52
N GLY A 274 -11.68 -15.55 -42.02
CA GLY A 274 -11.58 -14.10 -42.13
C GLY A 274 -12.56 -13.31 -41.27
N ILE A 275 -13.27 -13.97 -40.35
CA ILE A 275 -14.19 -13.39 -39.35
C ILE A 275 -13.66 -13.71 -37.95
N GLY A 276 -13.88 -12.81 -37.00
CA GLY A 276 -13.61 -13.04 -35.57
C GLY A 276 -14.74 -12.50 -34.69
N ILE A 277 -14.68 -12.79 -33.40
CA ILE A 277 -15.62 -12.26 -32.41
C ILE A 277 -14.95 -11.11 -31.68
N GLN A 278 -15.56 -9.93 -31.76
CA GLN A 278 -15.13 -8.76 -31.01
C GLN A 278 -15.87 -8.71 -29.68
N ILE A 279 -15.15 -8.52 -28.57
CA ILE A 279 -15.74 -8.31 -27.24
C ILE A 279 -15.39 -6.92 -26.74
N GLY A 280 -16.40 -6.19 -26.30
CA GLY A 280 -16.27 -4.84 -25.77
C GLY A 280 -16.97 -4.65 -24.43
N THR A 281 -16.77 -3.47 -23.87
CA THR A 281 -17.45 -3.01 -22.66
C THR A 281 -18.91 -2.64 -22.95
N GLN A 282 -19.68 -2.30 -21.92
CA GLN A 282 -21.01 -1.70 -22.10
C GLN A 282 -21.00 -0.46 -23.01
N THR A 283 -19.92 0.34 -22.93
CA THR A 283 -19.66 1.54 -23.74
C THR A 283 -19.01 1.22 -25.10
N GLN A 284 -18.86 -0.07 -25.45
CA GLN A 284 -18.29 -0.56 -26.71
C GLN A 284 -16.78 -0.33 -26.88
N ASP A 285 -16.09 0.00 -25.80
CA ASP A 285 -14.63 0.10 -25.79
C ASP A 285 -13.98 -1.28 -25.85
N SER A 286 -12.73 -1.34 -26.31
CA SER A 286 -11.93 -2.57 -26.26
C SER A 286 -11.79 -3.06 -24.82
N ILE A 287 -12.02 -4.35 -24.61
CA ILE A 287 -11.97 -4.94 -23.26
C ILE A 287 -10.53 -5.18 -22.77
N GLY A 288 -9.57 -5.31 -23.69
CA GLY A 288 -8.17 -5.60 -23.41
C GLY A 288 -7.96 -7.03 -22.93
N PHE A 289 -8.04 -8.01 -23.84
CA PHE A 289 -7.90 -9.43 -23.49
C PHE A 289 -6.65 -9.74 -22.66
N ASN A 290 -6.81 -10.68 -21.72
CA ASN A 290 -5.76 -11.12 -20.80
C ASN A 290 -5.25 -10.04 -19.83
N ALA A 291 -5.96 -8.93 -19.67
CA ALA A 291 -5.66 -7.89 -18.69
C ALA A 291 -6.81 -7.71 -17.67
N MET A 292 -6.46 -7.46 -16.41
CA MET A 292 -7.44 -7.19 -15.35
C MET A 292 -8.01 -5.78 -15.48
N ARG A 293 -9.33 -5.66 -15.55
CA ARG A 293 -10.08 -4.41 -15.63
C ARG A 293 -10.98 -4.21 -14.43
N ASP A 294 -11.17 -2.96 -14.01
CA ASP A 294 -12.16 -2.62 -12.98
C ASP A 294 -13.58 -2.81 -13.55
N SER A 295 -14.47 -3.42 -12.77
CA SER A 295 -15.88 -3.58 -13.13
C SER A 295 -16.66 -2.27 -13.14
N GLY A 296 -16.22 -1.28 -12.35
CA GLY A 296 -16.96 -0.03 -12.14
C GLY A 296 -18.30 -0.21 -11.41
N LEU A 297 -18.55 -1.39 -10.83
CA LEU A 297 -19.78 -1.68 -10.10
C LEU A 297 -19.85 -0.87 -8.80
N ALA A 298 -21.00 -0.24 -8.56
CA ALA A 298 -21.31 0.40 -7.29
C ALA A 298 -21.74 -0.68 -6.26
N LEU A 299 -20.77 -1.19 -5.50
CA LEU A 299 -21.01 -2.21 -4.49
C LEU A 299 -21.74 -1.63 -3.28
N THR A 300 -22.67 -2.40 -2.73
CA THR A 300 -23.51 -2.02 -1.59
C THR A 300 -23.20 -2.86 -0.34
N GLU A 301 -23.63 -2.36 0.81
CA GLU A 301 -23.54 -3.05 2.09
C GLU A 301 -24.73 -4.02 2.32
N THR A 302 -25.41 -4.42 1.25
CA THR A 302 -26.54 -5.35 1.29
C THR A 302 -26.07 -6.78 1.09
N ASN A 303 -26.42 -7.66 2.03
CA ASN A 303 -26.11 -9.09 1.90
C ASN A 303 -27.03 -9.75 0.87
N ASN A 304 -26.49 -10.73 0.13
CA ASN A 304 -27.17 -11.41 -0.99
C ASN A 304 -27.57 -10.46 -2.13
N ALA A 305 -26.76 -9.43 -2.37
CA ALA A 305 -26.94 -8.53 -3.50
C ALA A 305 -26.60 -9.22 -4.83
N GLN A 306 -27.12 -8.66 -5.92
CA GLN A 306 -26.84 -9.06 -7.28
C GLN A 306 -26.20 -7.90 -8.04
N TYR A 307 -25.17 -8.19 -8.82
CA TYR A 307 -24.51 -7.22 -9.69
C TYR A 307 -24.37 -7.77 -11.11
N THR A 308 -24.31 -6.90 -12.11
CA THR A 308 -24.17 -7.31 -13.51
C THR A 308 -23.03 -6.55 -14.17
N ILE A 309 -22.00 -7.25 -14.61
CA ILE A 309 -20.99 -6.69 -15.52
C ILE A 309 -21.55 -6.81 -16.93
N MET A 310 -21.92 -5.68 -17.53
CA MET A 310 -22.45 -5.66 -18.89
C MET A 310 -21.31 -5.60 -19.90
N LEU A 311 -21.09 -6.71 -20.61
CA LEU A 311 -20.21 -6.78 -21.76
C LEU A 311 -21.02 -6.75 -23.05
N ARG A 312 -20.35 -6.61 -24.20
CA ARG A 312 -20.97 -6.70 -25.52
C ARG A 312 -20.12 -7.55 -26.45
N ALA A 313 -20.76 -8.27 -27.37
CA ALA A 313 -20.08 -9.06 -28.39
C ALA A 313 -20.70 -8.87 -29.78
N ARG A 314 -19.91 -9.06 -30.83
CA ARG A 314 -20.35 -9.00 -32.25
C ARG A 314 -19.34 -9.68 -33.16
N TYR A 315 -19.70 -9.93 -34.42
CA TYR A 315 -18.74 -10.38 -35.43
C TYR A 315 -17.96 -9.19 -36.02
N TYR A 316 -16.69 -9.46 -36.38
CA TYR A 316 -15.75 -8.50 -36.96
C TYR A 316 -15.06 -9.11 -38.17
N ARG A 317 -15.04 -8.40 -39.30
CA ARG A 317 -14.34 -8.86 -40.52
C ARG A 317 -12.85 -8.54 -40.47
N LEU A 318 -12.03 -9.59 -40.45
CA LEU A 318 -10.57 -9.54 -40.36
C LEU A 318 -9.88 -9.60 -41.74
N ALA A 319 -10.50 -10.25 -42.74
CA ALA A 319 -9.88 -10.44 -44.04
C ALA A 319 -10.83 -10.13 -45.22
N ALA A 320 -10.23 -9.73 -46.35
CA ALA A 320 -10.98 -9.48 -47.59
C ALA A 320 -11.52 -10.80 -48.16
N ALA A 321 -10.70 -11.86 -48.18
CA ALA A 321 -11.09 -13.20 -48.60
C ALA A 321 -11.75 -13.99 -47.44
N ALA A 322 -12.83 -13.45 -46.87
CA ALA A 322 -13.62 -14.14 -45.85
C ALA A 322 -14.57 -15.16 -46.48
N ALA A 323 -14.78 -16.31 -45.85
CA ALA A 323 -15.71 -17.35 -46.31
C ALA A 323 -16.79 -17.65 -45.26
N SER A 324 -17.97 -18.05 -45.74
CA SER A 324 -19.10 -18.46 -44.90
C SER A 324 -18.79 -19.76 -44.15
N GLY A 325 -19.35 -19.89 -42.96
CA GLY A 325 -19.25 -21.08 -42.13
C GLY A 325 -19.82 -20.83 -40.74
N GLN A 326 -19.66 -21.79 -39.85
CA GLN A 326 -20.01 -21.65 -38.44
C GLN A 326 -19.05 -20.66 -37.76
N ALA A 327 -19.56 -19.86 -36.83
CA ALA A 327 -18.81 -18.80 -36.18
C ALA A 327 -18.93 -18.86 -34.66
N ASN A 328 -18.51 -19.99 -34.09
CA ASN A 328 -18.50 -20.19 -32.65
C ASN A 328 -17.22 -19.65 -32.01
N GLY A 329 -17.26 -19.43 -30.70
CA GLY A 329 -16.08 -19.13 -29.90
C GLY A 329 -16.42 -19.14 -28.41
N ALA A 330 -15.39 -19.28 -27.58
CA ALA A 330 -15.53 -19.18 -26.13
C ALA A 330 -14.45 -18.27 -25.53
N ALA A 331 -14.79 -17.65 -24.41
CA ALA A 331 -13.83 -16.90 -23.59
C ALA A 331 -14.11 -17.19 -22.13
N THR A 332 -13.05 -17.32 -21.34
CA THR A 332 -13.13 -17.45 -19.89
C THR A 332 -13.16 -16.06 -19.28
N ILE A 333 -14.15 -15.80 -18.42
CA ILE A 333 -14.19 -14.58 -17.63
C ILE A 333 -13.68 -14.90 -16.24
N THR A 334 -12.48 -14.41 -15.92
CA THR A 334 -11.93 -14.52 -14.58
C THR A 334 -12.37 -13.31 -13.78
N LEU A 335 -13.14 -13.56 -12.72
CA LEU A 335 -13.47 -12.54 -11.72
C LEU A 335 -12.41 -12.57 -10.63
N ASP A 336 -11.93 -11.39 -10.27
CA ASP A 336 -10.94 -11.26 -9.22
C ASP A 336 -11.37 -10.17 -8.25
N GLY A 337 -11.46 -10.56 -6.98
CA GLY A 337 -11.51 -9.63 -5.87
C GLY A 337 -10.10 -9.21 -5.46
N ARG A 338 -9.20 -8.88 -6.39
CA ARG A 338 -7.87 -8.40 -6.01
C ARG A 338 -7.92 -6.93 -5.63
N PHE A 339 -7.83 -6.73 -4.34
CA PHE A 339 -7.80 -5.42 -3.72
C PHE A 339 -6.36 -4.88 -3.71
N GLN A 340 -6.00 -4.13 -4.75
CA GLN A 340 -4.71 -3.42 -4.77
C GLN A 340 -4.77 -2.22 -3.82
N PRO A 341 -3.72 -1.90 -3.02
CA PRO A 341 -3.56 -0.55 -2.48
C PRO A 341 -3.74 0.44 -3.64
N GLY A 342 -4.46 1.54 -3.43
CA GLY A 342 -4.51 2.60 -4.44
C GLY A 342 -3.09 2.92 -4.89
N THR A 343 -2.86 3.22 -6.17
CA THR A 343 -1.52 3.56 -6.66
C THR A 343 -1.49 5.01 -7.12
N CYS A 344 -0.30 5.62 -7.12
CA CYS A 344 -0.03 6.87 -7.81
C CYS A 344 0.76 6.59 -9.08
N GLN A 345 0.50 7.35 -10.14
CA GLN A 345 1.46 7.50 -11.24
C GLN A 345 2.60 8.40 -10.74
N ILE A 346 3.84 8.01 -11.00
CA ILE A 346 5.04 8.75 -10.60
C ILE A 346 5.81 9.11 -11.86
N SER A 347 6.19 10.38 -11.99
CA SER A 347 7.00 10.86 -13.10
C SER A 347 8.09 11.81 -12.63
N VAL A 348 9.22 11.77 -13.33
CA VAL A 348 10.36 12.66 -13.11
C VAL A 348 11.04 12.86 -14.46
N ALA A 349 11.47 14.08 -14.75
CA ALA A 349 12.25 14.37 -15.95
C ALA A 349 13.72 14.01 -15.74
N ASP A 350 14.46 13.81 -16.83
CA ASP A 350 15.92 13.70 -16.76
C ASP A 350 16.50 14.97 -16.12
N VAL A 351 17.43 14.77 -15.19
CA VAL A 351 18.05 15.86 -14.41
C VAL A 351 19.41 16.19 -15.01
N ASP A 352 19.53 17.36 -15.63
CA ASP A 352 20.82 17.88 -16.09
C ASP A 352 21.58 18.49 -14.91
N VAL A 353 22.64 17.81 -14.48
CA VAL A 353 23.51 18.26 -13.38
C VAL A 353 24.58 19.27 -13.83
N GLY A 354 24.61 19.61 -15.12
CA GLY A 354 25.51 20.60 -15.71
C GLY A 354 26.76 20.01 -16.37
N THR A 355 27.51 20.88 -17.05
CA THR A 355 28.80 20.56 -17.69
C THR A 355 29.93 21.28 -16.96
N PHE A 356 30.99 20.56 -16.62
CA PHE A 356 32.13 21.10 -15.86
C PHE A 356 33.45 20.66 -16.49
N ASP A 357 34.46 21.54 -16.40
CA ASP A 357 35.85 21.13 -16.60
C ASP A 357 36.28 20.21 -15.45
N ALA A 358 37.06 19.15 -15.73
CA ALA A 358 37.55 18.25 -14.68
C ALA A 358 38.36 18.99 -13.60
N ALA A 359 39.07 20.06 -13.96
CA ALA A 359 39.83 20.90 -13.05
C ALA A 359 38.93 21.67 -12.06
N TYR A 360 37.66 21.92 -12.39
CA TYR A 360 36.68 22.54 -11.48
C TYR A 360 36.64 21.81 -10.14
N PHE A 361 36.64 20.48 -10.19
CA PHE A 361 36.55 19.65 -9.01
C PHE A 361 37.85 19.60 -8.20
N THR A 362 38.96 20.14 -8.69
CA THR A 362 40.21 20.24 -7.92
C THR A 362 40.07 21.26 -6.79
N ALA A 363 39.49 22.43 -7.11
CA ALA A 363 39.23 23.51 -6.17
C ALA A 363 37.88 23.36 -5.44
N ASN A 364 36.90 22.70 -6.07
CA ASN A 364 35.54 22.57 -5.53
C ASN A 364 35.19 21.09 -5.33
N PRO A 365 34.94 20.62 -4.11
CA PRO A 365 34.61 19.20 -3.91
C PRO A 365 33.22 18.82 -4.46
N GLN A 366 32.39 19.79 -4.82
CA GLN A 366 30.98 19.59 -5.18
C GLN A 366 30.56 20.59 -6.26
N SER A 367 29.62 20.18 -7.12
CA SER A 367 29.00 21.09 -8.10
C SER A 367 27.95 22.00 -7.45
N PRO A 368 27.51 23.06 -8.15
CA PRO A 368 26.27 23.75 -7.82
C PRO A 368 25.09 22.78 -7.74
N VAL A 369 24.10 23.15 -6.94
CA VAL A 369 22.89 22.37 -6.69
C VAL A 369 21.90 22.53 -7.84
N VAL A 370 21.34 21.42 -8.31
CA VAL A 370 20.23 21.41 -9.27
C VAL A 370 18.96 20.92 -8.57
N GLY A 371 17.90 21.71 -8.64
CA GLY A 371 16.57 21.31 -8.15
C GLY A 371 15.80 20.57 -9.23
N PHE A 372 15.11 19.49 -8.85
CA PHE A 372 14.21 18.77 -9.73
C PHE A 372 12.96 18.29 -8.96
N THR A 373 11.86 18.10 -9.68
CA THR A 373 10.58 17.74 -9.07
C THR A 373 10.21 16.31 -9.41
N LEU A 374 10.01 15.50 -8.38
CA LEU A 374 9.29 14.24 -8.49
C LEU A 374 7.80 14.56 -8.49
N ASN A 375 7.08 14.19 -9.54
CA ASN A 375 5.64 14.43 -9.65
C ASN A 375 4.86 13.15 -9.37
N ARG A 376 3.74 13.31 -8.67
CA ARG A 376 2.70 12.29 -8.58
C ARG A 376 1.44 12.79 -9.29
N SER A 377 0.73 11.88 -9.94
CA SER A 377 -0.57 12.13 -10.54
C SER A 377 -1.47 10.91 -10.40
N SER A 378 -2.78 11.10 -10.61
CA SER A 378 -3.80 10.04 -10.53
C SER A 378 -3.72 9.20 -9.25
N CYS A 379 -3.30 9.81 -8.12
CA CYS A 379 -3.29 9.12 -6.83
C CYS A 379 -4.72 8.81 -6.40
N ALA A 380 -4.95 7.58 -5.98
CA ALA A 380 -6.23 7.19 -5.39
C ALA A 380 -6.48 7.99 -4.10
N ASN A 381 -7.73 8.43 -3.89
CA ASN A 381 -8.10 9.33 -2.79
C ASN A 381 -7.94 8.70 -1.38
N ASP A 382 -7.79 7.38 -1.32
CA ASP A 382 -7.59 6.58 -0.11
C ASP A 382 -6.12 6.45 0.29
N LEU A 383 -5.17 6.68 -0.61
CA LEU A 383 -3.75 6.72 -0.28
C LEU A 383 -3.49 7.82 0.75
N ARG A 384 -2.65 7.55 1.75
CA ARG A 384 -2.30 8.54 2.79
C ARG A 384 -0.83 8.93 2.73
N VAL A 385 0.06 7.95 2.57
CA VAL A 385 1.50 8.20 2.53
C VAL A 385 2.15 7.32 1.46
N LEU A 386 2.99 7.92 0.62
CA LEU A 386 3.88 7.20 -0.28
C LEU A 386 5.25 7.11 0.40
N HIS A 387 5.77 5.90 0.59
CA HIS A 387 7.13 5.70 1.05
C HIS A 387 8.04 5.63 -0.17
N VAL A 388 8.84 6.68 -0.37
CA VAL A 388 9.68 6.84 -1.56
C VAL A 388 11.11 6.45 -1.24
N ARG A 389 11.71 5.59 -2.08
CA ARG A 389 13.15 5.31 -2.06
C ARG A 389 13.76 5.43 -3.45
N MET A 390 15.04 5.74 -3.48
CA MET A 390 15.83 5.84 -4.70
C MET A 390 16.71 4.59 -4.84
N ALA A 391 16.46 3.79 -5.87
CA ALA A 391 17.20 2.57 -6.15
C ALA A 391 18.24 2.80 -7.26
N GLY A 392 19.40 2.19 -7.12
CA GLY A 392 20.52 2.36 -8.05
C GLY A 392 21.81 1.76 -7.50
N SER A 393 22.91 1.93 -8.25
CA SER A 393 24.23 1.46 -7.82
C SER A 393 24.87 2.47 -6.87
N ALA A 394 25.35 2.00 -5.71
CA ALA A 394 26.08 2.83 -4.78
C ALA A 394 27.53 3.06 -5.22
N ASP A 395 28.06 4.26 -4.98
CA ASP A 395 29.47 4.55 -5.23
C ASP A 395 30.36 3.75 -4.28
N SER A 396 31.44 3.20 -4.84
CA SER A 396 32.37 2.32 -4.09
C SER A 396 33.18 3.05 -3.03
N SER A 397 33.36 4.37 -3.15
CA SER A 397 34.11 5.18 -2.19
C SER A 397 33.23 5.72 -1.08
N ASP A 398 31.95 6.00 -1.37
CA ASP A 398 30.97 6.41 -0.38
C ASP A 398 29.55 5.92 -0.75
N ALA A 399 29.06 4.95 0.01
CA ALA A 399 27.77 4.30 -0.23
C ALA A 399 26.55 5.24 -0.07
N ARG A 400 26.75 6.48 0.39
CA ARG A 400 25.69 7.50 0.45
C ARG A 400 25.35 8.08 -0.91
N TYR A 401 26.21 7.90 -1.92
CA TYR A 401 26.07 8.49 -3.25
C TYR A 401 25.85 7.44 -4.33
N PHE A 402 25.22 7.85 -5.45
CA PHE A 402 25.02 6.99 -6.60
C PHE A 402 26.27 6.97 -7.48
N ALA A 403 26.72 5.78 -7.84
CA ALA A 403 27.85 5.57 -8.73
C ALA A 403 27.54 6.12 -10.12
N ILE A 404 28.52 6.76 -10.74
CA ILE A 404 28.48 7.07 -12.17
C ILE A 404 29.02 5.85 -12.93
N PRO A 405 28.24 5.26 -13.87
CA PRO A 405 28.70 4.10 -14.63
C PRO A 405 29.97 4.42 -15.44
N ALA A 406 30.95 3.52 -15.39
CA ALA A 406 32.23 3.70 -16.09
C ALA A 406 32.12 3.74 -17.62
N ALA A 407 30.97 3.31 -18.19
CA ALA A 407 30.70 3.31 -19.62
C ALA A 407 30.79 4.70 -20.27
N GLY A 408 30.60 5.77 -19.49
CA GLY A 408 30.72 7.16 -19.95
C GLY A 408 32.13 7.77 -19.82
N GLY A 409 33.11 7.04 -19.30
CA GLY A 409 34.51 7.50 -19.17
C GLY A 409 34.80 8.37 -17.93
N VAL A 410 33.78 8.79 -17.18
CA VAL A 410 33.93 9.58 -15.95
C VAL A 410 34.26 8.68 -14.76
N ARG A 411 35.27 9.06 -13.97
CA ARG A 411 35.69 8.46 -12.70
C ARG A 411 35.87 9.55 -11.65
N GLY A 412 35.88 9.17 -10.37
CA GLY A 412 36.14 10.08 -9.24
C GLY A 412 35.02 11.06 -8.92
N LEU A 413 33.82 10.86 -9.49
CA LEU A 413 32.61 11.62 -9.21
C LEU A 413 31.46 10.65 -8.88
N ALA A 414 30.57 11.09 -8.00
CA ALA A 414 29.32 10.42 -7.67
C ALA A 414 28.15 11.43 -7.66
N VAL A 415 26.92 10.93 -7.78
CA VAL A 415 25.70 11.75 -7.73
C VAL A 415 25.13 11.71 -6.31
N TRP A 416 24.95 12.87 -5.70
CA TRP A 416 24.27 13.00 -4.42
C TRP A 416 22.85 13.52 -4.60
N LEU A 417 21.88 12.75 -4.12
CA LEU A 417 20.47 13.11 -4.08
C LEU A 417 20.05 13.39 -2.64
N TYR A 418 19.30 14.46 -2.42
CA TYR A 418 18.84 14.84 -1.08
C TYR A 418 17.55 15.66 -1.10
N THR A 419 16.87 15.70 0.04
CA THR A 419 15.64 16.49 0.23
C THR A 419 15.96 17.94 0.62
N PRO A 420 14.99 18.87 0.57
CA PRO A 420 15.21 20.23 1.07
C PRO A 420 15.60 20.33 2.55
N ALA A 421 15.26 19.32 3.34
CA ALA A 421 15.70 19.18 4.74
C ALA A 421 17.13 18.62 4.88
N GLN A 422 17.92 18.56 3.80
CA GLN A 422 19.27 18.00 3.75
C GLN A 422 19.36 16.50 4.09
N GLN A 423 18.25 15.78 4.04
CA GLN A 423 18.26 14.33 4.22
C GLN A 423 18.83 13.67 2.95
N THR A 424 19.88 12.87 3.11
CA THR A 424 20.48 12.13 2.00
C THR A 424 19.60 10.97 1.57
N LEU A 425 19.33 10.86 0.27
CA LEU A 425 18.61 9.75 -0.34
C LEU A 425 19.62 8.71 -0.84
N ALA A 426 20.14 7.89 0.07
CA ALA A 426 21.16 6.89 -0.26
C ALA A 426 20.57 5.75 -1.14
N PRO A 427 21.38 5.17 -2.06
CA PRO A 427 20.95 4.08 -2.93
C PRO A 427 20.38 2.89 -2.16
N ASN A 428 19.17 2.47 -2.55
CA ASN A 428 18.45 1.31 -2.01
C ASN A 428 18.11 1.39 -0.51
N GLN A 429 18.24 2.58 0.11
CA GLN A 429 17.83 2.83 1.50
C GLN A 429 16.46 3.52 1.56
N ALA A 430 15.85 3.54 2.74
CA ALA A 430 14.63 4.32 2.96
C ALA A 430 14.90 5.81 2.65
N GLY A 431 14.05 6.42 1.82
CA GLY A 431 14.16 7.83 1.45
C GLY A 431 13.30 8.69 2.35
N PHE A 432 12.09 9.01 1.89
CA PHE A 432 11.19 9.91 2.60
C PHE A 432 9.74 9.48 2.44
N ASP A 433 8.91 9.96 3.37
CA ASP A 433 7.47 9.79 3.35
C ASP A 433 6.83 10.99 2.67
N TRP A 434 5.97 10.74 1.70
CA TRP A 434 5.27 11.75 0.93
C TRP A 434 3.76 11.67 1.18
N PRO A 435 3.20 12.52 2.05
CA PRO A 435 1.77 12.52 2.36
C PRO A 435 0.92 12.92 1.15
N THR A 436 -0.17 12.20 0.89
CA THR A 436 -1.12 12.56 -0.17
C THR A 436 -1.97 13.77 0.19
N ASN A 437 -2.30 13.91 1.47
CA ASN A 437 -3.30 14.86 1.97
C ASN A 437 -4.63 14.80 1.18
N GLY A 438 -4.95 13.63 0.60
CA GLY A 438 -6.13 13.44 -0.24
C GLY A 438 -6.06 14.11 -1.63
N THR A 439 -4.91 14.65 -2.06
CA THR A 439 -4.78 15.26 -3.38
C THR A 439 -4.30 14.25 -4.43
N PRO A 440 -4.92 14.23 -5.63
CA PRO A 440 -4.56 13.27 -6.69
C PRO A 440 -3.21 13.60 -7.36
N ALA A 441 -2.72 14.84 -7.22
CA ALA A 441 -1.47 15.30 -7.81
C ALA A 441 -0.70 16.24 -6.88
N ALA A 442 0.63 16.13 -6.89
CA ALA A 442 1.55 17.03 -6.21
C ALA A 442 2.97 16.89 -6.78
N GLY A 443 3.79 17.90 -6.61
CA GLY A 443 5.23 17.84 -6.84
C GLY A 443 5.99 17.80 -5.51
N HIS A 444 7.06 17.01 -5.45
CA HIS A 444 8.04 17.04 -4.36
C HIS A 444 9.38 17.51 -4.92
N LEU A 445 9.87 18.63 -4.40
CA LEU A 445 11.18 19.16 -4.76
C LEU A 445 12.29 18.30 -4.13
N LEU A 446 13.28 17.96 -4.93
CA LEU A 446 14.50 17.26 -4.55
C LEU A 446 15.71 17.98 -5.16
N TYR A 447 16.89 17.66 -4.65
CA TYR A 447 18.14 18.23 -5.12
C TYR A 447 19.12 17.16 -5.56
N ALA A 448 19.86 17.47 -6.62
CA ALA A 448 20.97 16.68 -7.13
C ALA A 448 22.23 17.56 -7.23
N ARG A 449 23.40 16.96 -6.98
CA ARG A 449 24.70 17.54 -7.35
C ARG A 449 25.76 16.46 -7.52
N LEU A 450 26.85 16.81 -8.20
CA LEU A 450 28.04 15.97 -8.31
C LEU A 450 28.94 16.18 -7.10
N VAL A 451 29.53 15.09 -6.60
CA VAL A 451 30.47 15.09 -5.47
C VAL A 451 31.76 14.39 -5.91
N ARG A 452 32.90 15.01 -5.61
CA ARG A 452 34.22 14.41 -5.83
C ARG A 452 34.48 13.29 -4.85
N THR A 453 34.61 12.07 -5.37
CA THR A 453 34.95 10.86 -4.62
C THR A 453 36.38 10.37 -4.92
N GLY A 454 37.05 10.93 -5.94
CA GLY A 454 38.44 10.60 -6.28
C GLY A 454 39.01 11.51 -7.37
N THR A 455 40.01 11.02 -8.10
CA THR A 455 40.58 11.72 -9.26
C THR A 455 39.57 11.77 -10.40
N VAL A 456 39.24 12.97 -10.86
CA VAL A 456 38.20 13.20 -11.86
C VAL A 456 38.74 13.01 -13.27
N SER A 457 38.07 12.19 -14.08
CA SER A 457 38.33 12.04 -15.51
C SER A 457 37.22 12.64 -16.37
N ALA A 458 37.58 13.11 -17.58
CA ALA A 458 36.62 13.62 -18.55
C ALA A 458 35.76 12.51 -19.15
N GLY A 459 34.51 12.83 -19.49
CA GLY A 459 33.55 11.91 -20.10
C GLY A 459 32.11 12.40 -20.00
N THR A 460 31.16 11.52 -20.30
CA THR A 460 29.72 11.80 -20.20
C THR A 460 29.12 11.09 -18.98
N ILE A 461 28.31 11.80 -18.21
CA ILE A 461 27.64 11.26 -17.03
C ILE A 461 26.24 10.80 -17.40
N ARG A 462 25.91 9.54 -17.13
CA ARG A 462 24.53 9.04 -17.18
C ARG A 462 24.32 8.01 -16.08
N THR A 463 23.68 8.43 -15.01
CA THR A 463 23.44 7.58 -13.83
C THR A 463 21.97 7.16 -13.77
N PRO A 464 21.64 5.88 -14.03
CA PRO A 464 20.27 5.41 -13.90
C PRO A 464 19.89 5.33 -12.41
N VAL A 465 18.85 6.06 -12.03
CA VAL A 465 18.23 5.99 -10.70
C VAL A 465 16.77 5.64 -10.88
N THR A 466 16.30 4.59 -10.20
CA THR A 466 14.90 4.16 -10.22
C THR A 466 14.20 4.67 -8.98
N VAL A 467 13.13 5.44 -9.16
CA VAL A 467 12.23 5.79 -8.05
C VAL A 467 11.38 4.56 -7.74
N GLN A 468 11.45 4.08 -6.50
CA GLN A 468 10.59 3.00 -6.02
C GLN A 468 9.66 3.53 -4.93
N VAL A 469 8.39 3.18 -5.03
CA VAL A 469 7.36 3.66 -4.11
C VAL A 469 6.60 2.48 -3.54
N THR A 470 6.44 2.47 -2.23
CA THR A 470 5.47 1.61 -1.54
C THR A 470 4.35 2.47 -0.93
N TYR A 471 3.18 1.87 -0.75
CA TYR A 471 1.93 2.59 -0.47
C TYR A 471 1.37 2.17 0.90
N ASN A 472 0.87 3.14 1.66
CA ASN A 472 0.09 2.94 2.90
C ASN A 472 -1.21 3.76 2.90
#